data_AF-A0A4V6XWI6-F1
#
_entry.id   AF-A0A4V6XWI6-F1
#
_cell.length_a   1.000
_cell.length_b   1.000
_cell.length_c   1.000
_cell.angle_alpha   90.00
_cell.angle_beta   90.00
_cell.angle_gamma   90.00
#
_symmetry.space_group_name_H-M   'P 1'
#
loop_
_entity.id
_entity.type
_entity.pdbx_description
1 polymer ?
#
loop_
_entity_poly.entity_id
_entity_poly.type
_entity_poly.pdbx_seq_one_letter_code
_entity_poly.pdbx_strand_id
1 'polypeptide(L)'
;MQRLTILLSLLFLLSTSTTFTRGHNITRILGKHPSFSTFNHYLTLTHLAGEINSRTTITICAVDNAAMSELLSKHPSIATVKNILSLHVLLDYFGTKKLHQIREGTALAATMFQATGSAPGSTGFVNITDVKGGKVAFGPEDNEGNLDVFYVKSLEEIPYNISVIQISKVLPSDVAAAPTPEPSAMNITDIMSAHGCKVFADTLIANPEASKTYQDNVDGGLTVFCPLDDPFKAFFPKFKNLTASGKVSFLEFFGVPIYQSLAMLKSNNGIMNTLATDGQKKFDFTVQNDGEDVTLKTRSITAKIVGTLIDEQPLAIYTIDKVLLPKELFKAAPTPAPAPAPEKEVADAPKSSKHKKPSSDVVPSDSPADSPDGDVADQTADDNASVTLYGGRLVAMVLSLCSGLLLL
;
A
#
# COMPACT_ATOMS: atom_id res chain seq x y z
N MET A 1 21.17 0.00 48.94
CA MET A 1 20.34 1.06 48.29
C MET A 1 20.71 1.28 46.83
N GLN A 2 22.01 1.37 46.46
CA GLN A 2 22.44 1.67 45.09
C GLN A 2 22.02 0.65 44.01
N ARG A 3 21.89 -0.64 44.34
CA ARG A 3 21.36 -1.66 43.42
C ARG A 3 19.86 -1.54 43.15
N LEU A 4 19.09 -0.96 44.08
CA LEU A 4 17.65 -0.76 43.92
C LEU A 4 17.35 0.47 43.05
N THR A 5 18.17 1.52 43.16
CA THR A 5 18.09 2.72 42.31
C THR A 5 18.48 2.43 40.85
N ILE A 6 19.45 1.56 40.61
CA ILE A 6 19.82 1.13 39.26
C ILE A 6 18.70 0.27 38.64
N LEU A 7 18.05 -0.59 39.42
CA LEU A 7 16.91 -1.39 38.95
C LEU A 7 15.70 -0.51 38.61
N LEU A 8 15.45 0.53 39.40
CA LEU A 8 14.34 1.48 39.18
C LEU A 8 14.61 2.41 37.98
N SER A 9 15.86 2.79 37.75
CA SER A 9 16.29 3.54 36.56
C SER A 9 16.18 2.69 35.28
N LEU A 10 16.47 1.40 35.35
CA LEU A 10 16.31 0.48 34.22
C LEU A 10 14.83 0.19 33.88
N LEU A 11 13.94 0.20 34.89
CA LEU A 11 12.49 0.06 34.69
C LEU A 11 11.85 1.31 34.07
N PHE A 12 12.39 2.50 34.35
CA PHE A 12 11.88 3.77 33.80
C PHE A 12 12.28 3.97 32.32
N LEU A 13 13.44 3.42 31.91
CA LEU A 13 13.87 3.38 30.51
C LEU A 13 13.08 2.38 29.64
N LEU A 14 12.33 1.46 30.24
CA LEU A 14 11.49 0.49 29.53
C LEU A 14 10.02 0.93 29.40
N SER A 15 9.72 2.19 29.77
CA SER A 15 8.40 2.81 29.61
C SER A 15 8.38 3.85 28.49
N THR A 16 9.30 3.78 27.51
CA THR A 16 9.07 4.43 26.23
C THR A 16 7.87 3.75 25.60
N SER A 17 6.71 4.38 25.72
CA SER A 17 5.52 3.98 25.01
C SER A 17 5.91 3.82 23.55
N THR A 18 5.94 2.59 23.06
CA THR A 18 5.90 2.34 21.63
C THR A 18 4.55 2.87 21.18
N THR A 19 4.52 4.15 20.78
CA THR A 19 3.41 4.66 20.00
C THR A 19 3.42 3.80 18.74
N PHE A 20 2.58 2.76 18.71
CA PHE A 20 2.18 2.14 17.46
C PHE A 20 1.69 3.30 16.60
N THR A 21 2.52 3.72 15.64
CA THR A 21 2.07 4.61 14.58
C THR A 21 0.97 3.85 13.89
N ARG A 22 -0.30 4.14 14.23
CA ARG A 22 -1.43 3.66 13.45
C ARG A 22 -1.24 4.28 12.08
N GLY A 23 -0.72 3.51 11.14
CA GLY A 23 -0.70 3.91 9.73
C GLY A 23 -2.13 4.29 9.35
N HIS A 24 -2.31 5.50 8.82
CA HIS A 24 -3.59 5.89 8.26
C HIS A 24 -3.82 5.13 6.97
N ASN A 25 -5.09 4.99 6.62
CA ASN A 25 -5.48 4.47 5.33
C ASN A 25 -6.55 5.38 4.75
N ILE A 26 -6.20 6.15 3.73
CA ILE A 26 -7.06 7.17 3.13
C ILE A 26 -8.35 6.56 2.58
N THR A 27 -8.31 5.37 2.00
CA THR A 27 -9.50 4.75 1.43
C THR A 27 -10.46 4.26 2.50
N ARG A 28 -9.93 3.82 3.65
CA ARG A 28 -10.73 3.50 4.83
C ARG A 28 -11.32 4.75 5.48
N ILE A 29 -10.56 5.85 5.56
CA ILE A 29 -11.04 7.12 6.12
C ILE A 29 -12.20 7.65 5.27
N LEU A 30 -11.97 7.83 3.95
CA LEU A 30 -13.01 8.29 3.03
C LEU A 30 -14.17 7.30 2.88
N GLY A 31 -13.95 6.00 3.09
CA GLY A 31 -15.00 4.98 3.09
C GLY A 31 -16.08 5.20 4.16
N LYS A 32 -15.81 5.99 5.20
CA LYS A 32 -16.81 6.40 6.19
C LYS A 32 -17.74 7.52 5.68
N HIS A 33 -17.44 8.13 4.53
CA HIS A 33 -18.12 9.30 3.99
C HIS A 33 -18.64 9.05 2.57
N PRO A 34 -19.90 8.58 2.41
CA PRO A 34 -20.46 8.20 1.10
C PRO A 34 -20.45 9.32 0.05
N SER A 35 -20.53 10.59 0.46
CA SER A 35 -20.46 11.76 -0.43
C SER A 35 -19.10 11.95 -1.12
N PHE A 36 -18.08 11.16 -0.77
CA PHE A 36 -16.73 11.20 -1.34
C PHE A 36 -16.34 9.87 -2.01
N SER A 37 -17.32 9.00 -2.27
CA SER A 37 -17.08 7.67 -2.85
C SER A 37 -16.39 7.74 -4.21
N THR A 38 -16.75 8.71 -5.06
CA THR A 38 -16.11 8.89 -6.37
C THR A 38 -14.66 9.33 -6.23
N PHE A 39 -14.38 10.31 -5.36
CA PHE A 39 -13.01 10.74 -5.09
C PHE A 39 -12.16 9.58 -4.56
N ASN A 40 -12.70 8.80 -3.61
CA ASN A 40 -12.05 7.63 -3.05
C ASN A 40 -11.78 6.52 -4.10
N HIS A 41 -12.74 6.30 -5.01
CA HIS A 41 -12.59 5.37 -6.11
C HIS A 41 -11.42 5.76 -7.01
N TYR A 42 -11.33 7.03 -7.43
CA TYR A 42 -10.25 7.48 -8.30
C TYR A 42 -8.89 7.55 -7.60
N LEU A 43 -8.83 7.83 -6.29
CA LEU A 43 -7.58 7.65 -5.53
C LEU A 43 -7.07 6.21 -5.60
N THR A 44 -8.00 5.23 -5.60
CA THR A 44 -7.65 3.81 -5.71
C THR A 44 -7.25 3.44 -7.14
N LEU A 45 -8.05 3.86 -8.13
CA LEU A 45 -7.85 3.54 -9.55
C LEU A 45 -6.55 4.13 -10.11
N THR A 46 -6.16 5.31 -9.64
CA THR A 46 -4.90 5.98 -10.03
C THR A 46 -3.69 5.53 -9.20
N HIS A 47 -3.90 4.58 -8.27
CA HIS A 47 -2.92 4.11 -7.30
C HIS A 47 -2.36 5.18 -6.33
N LEU A 48 -2.85 6.43 -6.40
CA LEU A 48 -2.46 7.53 -5.53
C LEU A 48 -2.75 7.25 -4.04
N ALA A 49 -3.78 6.44 -3.75
CA ALA A 49 -4.08 6.00 -2.40
C ALA A 49 -2.90 5.29 -1.71
N GLY A 50 -2.15 4.47 -2.45
CA GLY A 50 -0.97 3.79 -1.91
C GLY A 50 0.14 4.79 -1.56
N GLU A 51 0.36 5.77 -2.42
CA GLU A 51 1.36 6.82 -2.23
C GLU A 51 0.99 7.77 -1.07
N ILE A 52 -0.30 8.08 -0.87
CA ILE A 52 -0.77 8.85 0.29
C ILE A 52 -0.53 8.07 1.59
N ASN A 53 -0.80 6.76 1.58
CA ASN A 53 -0.70 5.92 2.77
C ASN A 53 0.74 5.65 3.21
N SER A 54 1.72 5.82 2.32
CA SER A 54 3.14 5.67 2.65
C SER A 54 3.79 6.94 3.21
N ARG A 55 3.06 8.07 3.23
CA ARG A 55 3.54 9.36 3.73
C ARG A 55 3.04 9.62 5.14
N THR A 56 3.85 10.29 5.95
CA THR A 56 3.44 10.90 7.23
C THR A 56 3.44 12.41 7.08
N THR A 57 2.57 13.09 7.82
CA THR A 57 2.40 14.56 7.77
C THR A 57 1.87 15.03 6.42
N ILE A 58 0.59 14.75 6.17
CA ILE A 58 -0.05 15.03 4.88
C ILE A 58 -1.46 15.60 5.06
N THR A 59 -1.92 16.40 4.11
CA THR A 59 -3.31 16.90 4.06
C THR A 59 -3.97 16.54 2.74
N ILE A 60 -5.16 15.94 2.80
CA ILE A 60 -5.95 15.58 1.64
C ILE A 60 -7.12 16.56 1.55
N CYS A 61 -7.13 17.37 0.51
CA CYS A 61 -8.22 18.26 0.16
C CYS A 61 -9.26 17.49 -0.67
N ALA A 62 -10.13 16.76 0.00
CA ALA A 62 -11.16 15.94 -0.63
C ALA A 62 -12.27 16.81 -1.26
N VAL A 63 -12.74 16.39 -2.43
CA VAL A 63 -13.90 16.98 -3.11
C VAL A 63 -15.05 15.98 -3.12
N ASP A 64 -16.28 16.48 -3.06
CA ASP A 64 -17.46 15.61 -3.04
C ASP A 64 -17.77 15.02 -4.43
N ASN A 65 -18.76 14.13 -4.47
CA ASN A 65 -19.17 13.46 -5.69
C ASN A 65 -19.71 14.43 -6.76
N ALA A 66 -20.24 15.59 -6.38
CA ALA A 66 -20.74 16.59 -7.34
C ALA A 66 -19.57 17.29 -8.05
N ALA A 67 -18.57 17.73 -7.29
CA ALA A 67 -17.34 18.31 -7.84
C ALA A 67 -16.54 17.28 -8.67
N MET A 68 -16.49 16.02 -8.24
CA MET A 68 -15.91 14.94 -9.06
C MET A 68 -16.70 14.70 -10.35
N SER A 69 -18.04 14.76 -10.30
CA SER A 69 -18.87 14.62 -11.49
C SER A 69 -18.59 15.72 -12.52
N GLU A 70 -18.37 16.95 -12.06
CA GLU A 70 -17.98 18.08 -12.93
C GLU A 70 -16.62 17.82 -13.59
N LEU A 71 -15.61 17.38 -12.83
CA LEU A 71 -14.30 17.01 -13.36
C LEU A 71 -14.40 15.91 -14.44
N LEU A 72 -15.13 14.84 -14.13
CA LEU A 72 -15.23 13.66 -15.00
C LEU A 72 -16.08 13.91 -16.25
N SER A 73 -16.98 14.90 -16.22
CA SER A 73 -17.77 15.30 -17.39
C SER A 73 -16.91 15.80 -18.55
N LYS A 74 -15.67 16.23 -18.28
CA LYS A 74 -14.68 16.64 -19.28
C LYS A 74 -13.96 15.46 -19.94
N HIS A 75 -14.29 14.23 -19.55
CA HIS A 75 -13.65 12.99 -20.00
C HIS A 75 -12.11 13.01 -19.92
N PRO A 76 -11.51 13.42 -18.79
CA PRO A 76 -10.05 13.41 -18.65
C PRO A 76 -9.50 11.97 -18.71
N SER A 77 -8.27 11.81 -19.21
CA SER A 77 -7.54 10.55 -19.11
C SER A 77 -7.25 10.19 -17.65
N ILE A 78 -6.96 8.91 -17.38
CA ILE A 78 -6.68 8.48 -16.00
C ILE A 78 -5.41 9.13 -15.45
N ALA A 79 -4.39 9.37 -16.28
CA ALA A 79 -3.19 10.14 -15.92
C ALA A 79 -3.55 11.58 -15.53
N THR A 80 -4.41 12.23 -16.32
CA THR A 80 -4.88 13.59 -16.04
C THR A 80 -5.63 13.63 -14.70
N VAL A 81 -6.50 12.65 -14.43
CA VAL A 81 -7.17 12.53 -13.13
C VAL A 81 -6.13 12.34 -12.01
N LYS A 82 -5.11 11.50 -12.20
CA LYS A 82 -4.03 11.32 -11.21
C LYS A 82 -3.32 12.62 -10.88
N ASN A 83 -2.95 13.42 -11.87
CA ASN A 83 -2.28 14.70 -11.68
C ASN A 83 -3.15 15.69 -10.91
N ILE A 84 -4.41 15.84 -11.34
CA ILE A 84 -5.38 16.71 -10.67
C ILE A 84 -5.57 16.28 -9.21
N LEU A 85 -5.75 14.98 -8.94
CA LEU A 85 -5.89 14.49 -7.58
C LEU A 85 -4.60 14.66 -6.76
N SER A 86 -3.43 14.53 -7.38
CA SER A 86 -2.13 14.75 -6.72
C SER A 86 -1.93 16.21 -6.30
N LEU A 87 -2.52 17.18 -7.02
CA LEU A 87 -2.56 18.59 -6.62
C LEU A 87 -3.42 18.80 -5.36
N HIS A 88 -4.40 17.93 -5.09
CA HIS A 88 -5.24 18.00 -3.89
C HIS A 88 -4.59 17.41 -2.65
N VAL A 89 -3.36 16.89 -2.76
CA VAL A 89 -2.65 16.27 -1.65
C VAL A 89 -1.46 17.14 -1.25
N LEU A 90 -1.59 17.85 -0.13
CA LEU A 90 -0.55 18.73 0.40
C LEU A 90 0.46 17.93 1.23
N LEU A 91 1.74 18.21 1.06
CA LEU A 91 2.86 17.55 1.74
C LEU A 91 3.16 18.09 3.14
N ASP A 92 2.27 18.93 3.68
CA ASP A 92 2.32 19.43 5.05
C ASP A 92 0.95 19.23 5.71
N TYR A 93 0.92 19.19 7.03
CA TYR A 93 -0.28 19.00 7.83
C TYR A 93 -1.01 20.34 8.04
N PHE A 94 -2.27 20.42 7.60
CA PHE A 94 -3.18 21.56 7.75
C PHE A 94 -4.52 21.09 8.32
N GLY A 95 -4.60 20.98 9.63
CA GLY A 95 -5.88 20.81 10.33
C GLY A 95 -6.67 22.12 10.45
N THR A 96 -7.93 22.01 10.85
CA THR A 96 -8.87 23.15 10.97
C THR A 96 -8.26 24.34 11.72
N LYS A 97 -7.59 24.08 12.84
CA LYS A 97 -6.97 25.15 13.65
C LYS A 97 -5.85 25.87 12.92
N LYS A 98 -4.95 25.13 12.23
CA LYS A 98 -3.83 25.71 11.50
C LYS A 98 -4.34 26.56 10.33
N LEU A 99 -5.38 26.09 9.63
CA LEU A 99 -6.00 26.81 8.52
C LEU A 99 -6.56 28.19 8.93
N HIS A 100 -7.22 28.30 10.09
CA HIS A 100 -7.77 29.58 10.59
C HIS A 100 -6.77 30.39 11.44
N GLN A 101 -5.51 29.95 11.49
CA GLN A 101 -4.43 30.61 12.25
C GLN A 101 -3.21 30.84 11.36
N ILE A 102 -3.38 30.85 10.04
CA ILE A 102 -2.31 31.14 9.09
C ILE A 102 -1.81 32.55 9.38
N ARG A 103 -0.57 32.63 9.86
CA ARG A 103 0.12 33.89 10.15
C ARG A 103 0.45 34.56 8.82
N GLU A 104 0.36 35.89 8.77
CA GLU A 104 0.60 36.69 7.56
C GLU A 104 -0.46 36.56 6.45
N GLY A 105 -1.56 35.85 6.73
CA GLY A 105 -2.76 35.80 5.88
C GLY A 105 -2.69 34.77 4.76
N THR A 106 -1.52 34.29 4.36
CA THR A 106 -1.37 33.23 3.35
C THR A 106 -0.25 32.26 3.69
N ALA A 107 -0.40 31.00 3.28
CA ALA A 107 0.60 29.95 3.39
C ALA A 107 0.72 29.20 2.06
N LEU A 108 1.95 28.95 1.64
CA LEU A 108 2.25 28.18 0.43
C LEU A 108 2.53 26.72 0.80
N ALA A 109 1.83 25.78 0.16
CA ALA A 109 1.98 24.35 0.41
C ALA A 109 2.41 23.61 -0.86
N ALA A 110 3.49 22.82 -0.74
CA ALA A 110 3.87 21.88 -1.80
C ALA A 110 2.87 20.71 -1.86
N THR A 111 2.57 20.23 -3.06
CA THR A 111 1.65 19.11 -3.26
C THR A 111 2.37 17.86 -3.73
N MET A 112 1.68 16.71 -3.75
CA MET A 112 2.21 15.51 -4.39
C MET A 112 2.46 15.72 -5.88
N PHE A 113 1.67 16.57 -6.55
CA PHE A 113 1.92 16.94 -7.95
C PHE A 113 3.23 17.71 -8.13
N GLN A 114 3.56 18.62 -7.20
CA GLN A 114 4.88 19.28 -7.22
C GLN A 114 6.02 18.27 -7.05
N ALA A 115 5.83 17.27 -6.19
CA ALA A 115 6.85 16.26 -5.90
C ALA A 115 7.09 15.25 -7.04
N THR A 116 6.24 15.20 -8.07
CA THR A 116 6.52 14.38 -9.26
C THR A 116 7.61 15.00 -10.14
N GLY A 117 7.85 16.31 -10.00
CA GLY A 117 8.73 17.07 -10.90
C GLY A 117 8.09 17.43 -12.24
N SER A 118 6.84 17.01 -12.49
CA SER A 118 6.11 17.34 -13.73
C SER A 118 5.58 18.78 -13.74
N ALA A 119 5.45 19.40 -12.58
CA ALA A 119 5.00 20.78 -12.43
C ALA A 119 6.16 21.77 -12.72
N PRO A 120 6.09 22.58 -13.79
CA PRO A 120 7.13 23.57 -14.07
C PRO A 120 7.14 24.67 -13.01
N GLY A 121 8.31 24.94 -12.42
CA GLY A 121 8.46 26.00 -11.42
C GLY A 121 7.57 25.77 -10.20
N SER A 122 6.61 26.67 -9.96
CA SER A 122 5.73 26.66 -8.78
C SER A 122 4.28 26.24 -9.06
N THR A 123 3.97 25.73 -10.26
CA THR A 123 2.59 25.40 -10.67
C THR A 123 1.99 24.19 -9.92
N GLY A 124 2.80 23.48 -9.13
CA GLY A 124 2.35 22.40 -8.25
C GLY A 124 2.15 22.84 -6.80
N PHE A 125 2.34 24.11 -6.45
CA PHE A 125 2.07 24.62 -5.12
C PHE A 125 0.65 25.15 -4.99
N VAL A 126 0.10 25.09 -3.78
CA VAL A 126 -1.23 25.61 -3.45
C VAL A 126 -1.09 26.70 -2.39
N ASN A 127 -1.64 27.86 -2.70
CA ASN A 127 -1.87 28.94 -1.76
C ASN A 127 -3.07 28.64 -0.88
N ILE A 128 -2.89 28.86 0.42
CA ILE A 128 -3.91 28.70 1.44
C ILE A 128 -4.01 30.02 2.17
N THR A 129 -5.13 30.72 1.99
CA THR A 129 -5.29 32.08 2.47
C THR A 129 -6.44 32.14 3.47
N ASP A 130 -6.18 32.67 4.66
CA ASP A 130 -7.22 33.00 5.62
C ASP A 130 -7.85 34.34 5.20
N VAL A 131 -9.04 34.25 4.59
CA VAL A 131 -9.73 35.43 4.06
C VAL A 131 -10.65 36.04 5.11
N LYS A 132 -10.91 37.35 4.96
CA LYS A 132 -11.79 38.09 5.87
C LYS A 132 -13.16 37.39 6.01
N GLY A 133 -13.62 37.26 7.25
CA GLY A 133 -14.87 36.57 7.57
C GLY A 133 -14.69 35.13 8.05
N GLY A 134 -13.45 34.71 8.36
CA GLY A 134 -13.17 33.39 8.95
C GLY A 134 -13.35 32.24 7.96
N LYS A 135 -13.19 32.52 6.67
CA LYS A 135 -13.17 31.49 5.61
C LYS A 135 -11.72 31.26 5.21
N VAL A 136 -11.42 30.04 4.80
CA VAL A 136 -10.10 29.71 4.28
C VAL A 136 -10.24 29.36 2.82
N ALA A 137 -9.49 30.04 1.96
CA ALA A 137 -9.53 29.87 0.52
C ALA A 137 -8.26 29.15 0.04
N PHE A 138 -8.42 28.35 -1.00
CA PHE A 138 -7.37 27.59 -1.65
C PHE A 138 -7.31 27.98 -3.12
N GLY A 139 -6.10 27.97 -3.68
CA GLY A 139 -5.91 28.08 -5.12
C GLY A 139 -4.47 27.73 -5.48
N PRO A 140 -4.20 27.23 -6.68
CA PRO A 140 -2.83 27.07 -7.15
C PRO A 140 -2.06 28.39 -7.10
N GLU A 141 -0.76 28.31 -6.88
CA GLU A 141 0.14 29.47 -6.84
C GLU A 141 0.10 30.29 -8.14
N ASP A 142 -0.01 29.62 -9.29
CA ASP A 142 0.00 30.23 -10.62
C ASP A 142 -1.37 30.78 -11.08
N ASN A 143 -2.40 30.71 -10.23
CA ASN A 143 -3.78 31.09 -10.59
C ASN A 143 -4.06 32.61 -10.52
N GLU A 144 -3.06 33.46 -10.77
CA GLU A 144 -3.17 34.93 -10.75
C GLU A 144 -3.82 35.52 -9.47
N GLY A 145 -3.70 34.83 -8.34
CA GLY A 145 -4.31 35.23 -7.07
C GLY A 145 -5.83 34.98 -6.97
N ASN A 146 -6.42 34.24 -7.92
CA ASN A 146 -7.80 33.84 -7.87
C ASN A 146 -7.98 32.65 -6.89
N LEU A 147 -8.73 32.88 -5.83
CA LEU A 147 -9.01 31.90 -4.76
C LEU A 147 -10.53 31.67 -4.69
N ASP A 148 -11.04 30.78 -5.54
CA ASP A 148 -12.48 30.48 -5.65
C ASP A 148 -12.88 29.13 -5.00
N VAL A 149 -11.90 28.43 -4.43
CA VAL A 149 -12.08 27.16 -3.73
C VAL A 149 -11.97 27.41 -2.23
N PHE A 150 -12.93 26.92 -1.45
CA PHE A 150 -13.03 27.23 -0.02
C PHE A 150 -13.03 25.98 0.84
N TYR A 151 -12.43 26.08 2.03
CA TYR A 151 -12.61 25.12 3.12
C TYR A 151 -14.10 25.00 3.46
N VAL A 152 -14.59 23.76 3.54
CA VAL A 152 -15.98 23.47 3.92
C VAL A 152 -16.03 22.90 5.34
N LYS A 153 -15.32 21.79 5.58
CA LYS A 153 -15.28 21.10 6.88
C LYS A 153 -14.12 20.12 6.96
N SER A 154 -13.80 19.70 8.18
CA SER A 154 -12.88 18.60 8.45
C SER A 154 -13.64 17.28 8.45
N LEU A 155 -13.08 16.28 7.76
CA LEU A 155 -13.64 14.92 7.72
C LEU A 155 -12.96 14.04 8.76
N GLU A 156 -11.62 14.12 8.84
CA GLU A 156 -10.82 13.38 9.79
C GLU A 156 -9.52 14.16 10.08
N GLU A 157 -9.13 14.27 11.34
CA GLU A 157 -7.85 14.87 11.74
C GLU A 157 -7.15 13.95 12.73
N ILE A 158 -6.03 13.38 12.32
CA ILE A 158 -5.09 12.67 13.18
C ILE A 158 -3.88 13.61 13.35
N PRO A 159 -3.75 14.30 14.49
CA PRO A 159 -2.74 15.33 14.68
C PRO A 159 -1.34 14.89 14.27
N TYR A 160 -0.68 15.73 13.48
CA TYR A 160 0.69 15.54 12.96
C TYR A 160 0.88 14.36 11.99
N ASN A 161 -0.17 13.58 11.71
CA ASN A 161 -0.10 12.44 10.79
C ASN A 161 -0.86 12.71 9.48
N ILE A 162 -2.19 12.80 9.54
CA ILE A 162 -3.05 13.01 8.38
C ILE A 162 -4.19 13.96 8.72
N SER A 163 -4.50 14.88 7.82
CA SER A 163 -5.74 15.65 7.83
C SER A 163 -6.49 15.42 6.53
N VAL A 164 -7.77 15.11 6.62
CA VAL A 164 -8.67 15.02 5.47
C VAL A 164 -9.71 16.11 5.63
N ILE A 165 -9.68 17.09 4.74
CA ILE A 165 -10.57 18.24 4.74
C ILE A 165 -11.39 18.25 3.45
N GLN A 166 -12.62 18.73 3.53
CA GLN A 166 -13.41 19.00 2.34
C GLN A 166 -13.12 20.42 1.84
N ILE A 167 -12.89 20.54 0.54
CA ILE A 167 -12.90 21.80 -0.19
C ILE A 167 -14.11 21.89 -1.13
N SER A 168 -14.53 23.10 -1.50
CA SER A 168 -15.80 23.33 -2.19
C SER A 168 -15.84 22.87 -3.65
N LYS A 169 -14.69 22.81 -4.32
CA LYS A 169 -14.54 22.47 -5.74
C LYS A 169 -13.15 21.88 -6.00
N VAL A 170 -12.97 21.30 -7.19
CA VAL A 170 -11.66 20.86 -7.68
C VAL A 170 -10.76 22.09 -7.87
N LEU A 171 -9.51 22.01 -7.40
CA LEU A 171 -8.50 23.05 -7.63
C LEU A 171 -8.25 23.21 -9.14
N PRO A 172 -8.44 24.42 -9.72
CA PRO A 172 -8.26 24.64 -11.15
C PRO A 172 -6.77 24.64 -11.47
N SER A 173 -6.26 23.81 -12.38
CA SER A 173 -4.86 23.91 -12.83
C SER A 173 -4.75 23.41 -14.25
N ASP A 174 -4.39 24.31 -15.17
CA ASP A 174 -4.20 23.96 -16.58
C ASP A 174 -3.01 23.03 -16.77
N VAL A 175 -1.98 23.14 -15.91
CA VAL A 175 -0.82 22.25 -15.94
C VAL A 175 -1.17 20.86 -15.45
N ALA A 176 -1.92 20.72 -14.35
CA ALA A 176 -2.34 19.40 -13.86
C ALA A 176 -3.40 18.76 -14.78
N ALA A 177 -4.24 19.59 -15.43
CA ALA A 177 -5.23 19.16 -16.39
C ALA A 177 -4.66 18.94 -17.81
N ALA A 178 -3.40 19.32 -18.05
CA ALA A 178 -2.76 19.11 -19.33
C ALA A 178 -2.63 17.60 -19.59
N PRO A 179 -2.91 17.15 -20.83
CA PRO A 179 -2.61 15.78 -21.23
C PRO A 179 -1.12 15.52 -20.98
N THR A 180 -0.82 14.59 -20.09
CA THR A 180 0.56 14.13 -19.91
C THR A 180 0.97 13.39 -21.18
N PRO A 181 2.20 13.56 -21.70
CA PRO A 181 2.68 12.72 -22.78
C PRO A 181 2.59 11.26 -22.33
N GLU A 182 1.63 10.53 -22.90
CA GLU A 182 1.50 9.10 -22.64
C GLU A 182 2.82 8.44 -23.07
N PRO A 183 3.47 7.64 -22.20
CA PRO A 183 4.49 6.73 -22.65
C PRO A 183 3.81 5.72 -23.58
N SER A 184 3.73 6.03 -24.87
CA SER A 184 3.19 5.11 -25.86
C SER A 184 3.94 3.77 -25.77
N ALA A 185 3.30 2.65 -26.13
CA ALA A 185 4.00 1.36 -26.17
C ALA A 185 5.29 1.43 -27.01
N MET A 186 5.29 2.25 -28.07
CA MET A 186 6.50 2.55 -28.84
C MET A 186 7.57 3.15 -27.91
N ASN A 187 7.27 4.20 -27.15
CA ASN A 187 8.22 4.76 -26.17
C ASN A 187 8.69 3.73 -25.13
N ILE A 188 7.79 2.90 -24.55
CA ILE A 188 8.17 1.88 -23.55
C ILE A 188 9.13 0.86 -24.17
N THR A 189 8.81 0.36 -25.36
CA THR A 189 9.59 -0.66 -26.07
C THR A 189 10.86 -0.11 -26.71
N ASP A 190 10.87 1.16 -27.08
CA ASP A 190 12.05 1.89 -27.54
C ASP A 190 13.06 2.07 -26.40
N ILE A 191 12.60 2.44 -25.20
CA ILE A 191 13.44 2.52 -23.99
C ILE A 191 14.07 1.15 -23.69
N MET A 192 13.26 0.08 -23.72
CA MET A 192 13.75 -1.29 -23.51
C MET A 192 14.77 -1.72 -24.59
N SER A 193 14.52 -1.35 -25.84
CA SER A 193 15.36 -1.71 -26.98
C SER A 193 16.73 -1.02 -26.96
N ALA A 194 16.81 0.21 -26.45
CA ALA A 194 18.04 0.99 -26.43
C ALA A 194 19.13 0.44 -25.47
N HIS A 195 18.76 -0.43 -24.52
CA HIS A 195 19.62 -0.74 -23.36
C HIS A 195 19.60 -2.22 -22.93
N GLY A 196 19.49 -3.14 -23.89
CA GLY A 196 19.86 -4.55 -23.69
C GLY A 196 18.73 -5.52 -23.36
N CYS A 197 17.47 -5.12 -23.54
CA CYS A 197 16.33 -6.03 -23.51
C CYS A 197 15.43 -5.92 -24.75
N LYS A 198 16.07 -5.67 -25.90
CA LYS A 198 15.44 -5.54 -27.22
C LYS A 198 14.63 -6.77 -27.61
N VAL A 199 15.11 -7.98 -27.35
CA VAL A 199 14.41 -9.20 -27.78
C VAL A 199 13.08 -9.36 -27.03
N PHE A 200 13.04 -8.98 -25.76
CA PHE A 200 11.80 -8.93 -25.00
C PHE A 200 10.87 -7.85 -25.55
N ALA A 201 11.39 -6.64 -25.80
CA ALA A 201 10.63 -5.54 -26.37
C ALA A 201 10.01 -5.89 -27.74
N ASP A 202 10.79 -6.42 -28.68
CA ASP A 202 10.33 -6.88 -29.98
C ASP A 202 9.22 -7.93 -29.86
N THR A 203 9.35 -8.84 -28.87
CA THR A 203 8.36 -9.89 -28.61
C THR A 203 7.07 -9.32 -28.02
N LEU A 204 7.17 -8.30 -27.17
CA LEU A 204 6.02 -7.58 -26.63
C LEU A 204 5.26 -6.86 -27.75
N ILE A 205 5.96 -6.09 -28.60
CA ILE A 205 5.37 -5.38 -29.75
C ILE A 205 4.67 -6.36 -30.69
N ALA A 206 5.27 -7.53 -30.94
CA ALA A 206 4.70 -8.56 -31.79
C ALA A 206 3.41 -9.21 -31.20
N ASN A 207 3.06 -8.91 -29.95
CA ASN A 207 1.83 -9.33 -29.30
C ASN A 207 0.94 -8.10 -29.00
N PRO A 208 -0.05 -7.80 -29.87
CA PRO A 208 -0.88 -6.60 -29.72
C PRO A 208 -1.70 -6.55 -28.43
N GLU A 209 -2.13 -7.71 -27.92
CA GLU A 209 -2.93 -7.80 -26.71
C GLU A 209 -2.10 -7.42 -25.48
N ALA A 210 -0.94 -8.05 -25.30
CA ALA A 210 -0.03 -7.70 -24.22
C ALA A 210 0.49 -6.25 -24.35
N SER A 211 0.83 -5.81 -25.57
CA SER A 211 1.24 -4.42 -25.81
C SER A 211 0.16 -3.42 -25.39
N LYS A 212 -1.12 -3.71 -25.66
CA LYS A 212 -2.24 -2.87 -25.27
C LYS A 212 -2.37 -2.83 -23.74
N THR A 213 -2.25 -3.96 -23.05
CA THR A 213 -2.30 -3.99 -21.59
C THR A 213 -1.24 -3.09 -20.95
N TYR A 214 -0.01 -3.06 -21.49
CA TYR A 214 1.03 -2.14 -21.01
C TYR A 214 0.66 -0.66 -21.23
N GLN A 215 0.07 -0.33 -22.38
CA GLN A 215 -0.39 1.03 -22.68
C GLN A 215 -1.51 1.46 -21.74
N ASP A 216 -2.51 0.60 -21.54
CA ASP A 216 -3.67 0.92 -20.72
C ASP A 216 -3.31 1.11 -19.23
N ASN A 217 -2.15 0.60 -18.78
CA ASN A 217 -1.72 0.67 -17.38
C ASN A 217 -0.61 1.69 -17.11
N VAL A 218 0.13 2.18 -18.11
CA VAL A 218 1.28 3.07 -17.86
C VAL A 218 0.86 4.39 -17.20
N ASP A 219 -0.31 4.91 -17.55
CA ASP A 219 -0.88 6.13 -16.98
C ASP A 219 -1.20 6.01 -15.48
N GLY A 220 -1.58 4.81 -15.02
CA GLY A 220 -1.87 4.52 -13.62
C GLY A 220 -0.61 4.35 -12.76
N GLY A 221 0.55 4.21 -13.40
CA GLY A 221 1.78 3.77 -12.77
C GLY A 221 2.14 2.35 -13.20
N LEU A 222 3.32 2.16 -13.77
CA LEU A 222 3.76 0.86 -14.26
C LEU A 222 5.22 0.60 -13.86
N THR A 223 5.48 -0.62 -13.40
CA THR A 223 6.85 -1.13 -13.22
C THR A 223 7.07 -2.33 -14.12
N VAL A 224 8.10 -2.29 -14.96
CA VAL A 224 8.44 -3.37 -15.90
C VAL A 224 9.78 -3.99 -15.52
N PHE A 225 9.83 -5.32 -15.44
CA PHE A 225 11.04 -6.09 -15.20
C PHE A 225 11.52 -6.73 -16.49
N CYS A 226 12.39 -6.04 -17.21
CA CYS A 226 12.84 -6.40 -18.54
C CYS A 226 13.95 -7.47 -18.48
N PRO A 227 13.73 -8.72 -18.91
CA PRO A 227 14.80 -9.71 -18.97
C PRO A 227 15.84 -9.30 -20.03
N LEU A 228 17.11 -9.39 -19.68
CA LEU A 228 18.19 -9.13 -20.64
C LEU A 228 18.11 -10.05 -21.86
N ASP A 229 18.68 -9.60 -22.97
CA ASP A 229 18.56 -10.28 -24.25
C ASP A 229 19.10 -11.72 -24.24
N ASP A 230 20.24 -11.98 -23.62
CA ASP A 230 20.84 -13.31 -23.61
C ASP A 230 20.02 -14.35 -22.83
N PRO A 231 19.58 -14.09 -21.58
CA PRO A 231 18.69 -15.02 -20.90
C PRO A 231 17.35 -15.16 -21.62
N PHE A 232 16.82 -14.10 -22.24
CA PHE A 232 15.57 -14.18 -22.98
C PHE A 232 15.69 -14.99 -24.29
N LYS A 233 16.76 -14.82 -25.06
CA LYS A 233 17.07 -15.64 -26.25
C LYS A 233 17.16 -17.12 -25.91
N ALA A 234 17.83 -17.46 -24.81
CA ALA A 234 17.92 -18.84 -24.33
C ALA A 234 16.54 -19.42 -23.94
N PHE A 235 15.64 -18.58 -23.43
CA PHE A 235 14.28 -18.96 -23.08
C PHE A 235 13.31 -18.99 -24.26
N PHE A 236 13.60 -18.25 -25.34
CA PHE A 236 12.70 -18.04 -26.46
C PHE A 236 12.09 -19.32 -27.08
N PRO A 237 12.80 -20.46 -27.19
CA PRO A 237 12.19 -21.71 -27.64
C PRO A 237 11.04 -22.19 -26.75
N LYS A 238 11.14 -22.01 -25.42
CA LYS A 238 10.07 -22.36 -24.47
C LYS A 238 8.88 -21.42 -24.61
N PHE A 239 9.14 -20.12 -24.83
CA PHE A 239 8.09 -19.14 -25.09
C PHE A 239 7.28 -19.48 -26.36
N LYS A 240 7.94 -19.92 -27.44
CA LYS A 240 7.26 -20.31 -28.69
C LYS A 240 6.25 -21.45 -28.50
N ASN A 241 6.53 -22.36 -27.57
CA ASN A 241 5.71 -23.54 -27.26
C ASN A 241 4.47 -23.22 -26.40
N LEU A 242 4.32 -21.99 -25.91
CA LEU A 242 3.12 -21.56 -25.19
C LEU A 242 1.92 -21.40 -26.14
N THR A 243 0.72 -21.57 -25.59
CA THR A 243 -0.53 -21.21 -26.26
C THR A 243 -0.60 -19.70 -26.51
N ALA A 244 -1.49 -19.24 -27.39
CA ALA A 244 -1.65 -17.80 -27.66
C ALA A 244 -1.93 -17.01 -26.36
N SER A 245 -2.93 -17.44 -25.59
CA SER A 245 -3.24 -16.85 -24.27
C SER A 245 -2.06 -16.99 -23.29
N GLY A 246 -1.36 -18.13 -23.29
CA GLY A 246 -0.16 -18.31 -22.46
C GLY A 246 0.97 -17.33 -22.80
N LYS A 247 1.13 -16.94 -24.07
CA LYS A 247 2.11 -15.93 -24.50
C LYS A 247 1.75 -14.54 -23.98
N VAL A 248 0.46 -14.18 -24.02
CA VAL A 248 -0.04 -12.91 -23.49
C VAL A 248 0.23 -12.84 -21.98
N SER A 249 -0.26 -13.81 -21.21
CA SER A 249 -0.05 -13.83 -19.76
C SER A 249 1.43 -13.91 -19.37
N PHE A 250 2.26 -14.57 -20.17
CA PHE A 250 3.70 -14.60 -19.94
C PHE A 250 4.34 -13.22 -20.10
N LEU A 251 3.99 -12.47 -21.15
CA LEU A 251 4.53 -11.12 -21.38
C LEU A 251 4.03 -10.13 -20.33
N GLU A 252 2.76 -10.22 -19.96
CA GLU A 252 2.15 -9.40 -18.90
C GLU A 252 2.71 -9.70 -17.51
N PHE A 253 3.27 -10.89 -17.28
CA PHE A 253 3.89 -11.26 -16.01
C PHE A 253 5.08 -10.36 -15.61
N PHE A 254 5.72 -9.72 -16.58
CA PHE A 254 6.86 -8.84 -16.32
C PHE A 254 6.46 -7.40 -15.99
N GLY A 255 5.17 -7.07 -16.07
CA GLY A 255 4.63 -5.76 -15.68
C GLY A 255 3.87 -5.82 -14.37
N VAL A 256 4.01 -4.78 -13.54
CA VAL A 256 3.24 -4.55 -12.31
C VAL A 256 2.46 -3.24 -12.48
N PRO A 257 1.13 -3.22 -12.29
CA PRO A 257 0.26 -2.06 -12.55
C PRO A 257 0.40 -0.95 -11.49
N ILE A 258 1.59 -0.78 -10.90
CA ILE A 258 1.89 0.29 -9.96
C ILE A 258 3.34 0.70 -10.20
N TYR A 259 3.62 2.01 -10.16
CA TYR A 259 4.97 2.54 -10.14
C TYR A 259 5.68 2.18 -8.83
N GLN A 260 6.86 1.58 -8.94
CA GLN A 260 7.72 1.21 -7.81
C GLN A 260 9.14 1.66 -8.12
N SER A 261 9.61 2.68 -7.40
CA SER A 261 11.01 3.07 -7.48
C SER A 261 11.91 2.00 -6.88
N LEU A 262 13.21 2.02 -7.21
CA LEU A 262 14.13 1.03 -6.66
C LEU A 262 14.19 1.09 -5.13
N ALA A 263 14.04 2.30 -4.56
CA ALA A 263 13.94 2.51 -3.12
C ALA A 263 12.66 1.89 -2.54
N MET A 264 11.52 2.03 -3.21
CA MET A 264 10.26 1.40 -2.76
C MET A 264 10.35 -0.12 -2.80
N LEU A 265 10.93 -0.70 -3.85
CA LEU A 265 11.18 -2.15 -3.94
C LEU A 265 12.06 -2.63 -2.79
N LYS A 266 13.07 -1.85 -2.40
CA LYS A 266 13.94 -2.15 -1.25
C LYS A 266 13.21 -2.07 0.09
N SER A 267 12.34 -1.08 0.27
CA SER A 267 11.63 -0.91 1.55
C SER A 267 10.44 -1.85 1.69
N ASN A 268 9.80 -2.24 0.59
CA ASN A 268 8.55 -3.00 0.56
C ASN A 268 8.74 -4.38 -0.08
N ASN A 269 9.44 -5.26 0.64
CA ASN A 269 9.50 -6.69 0.29
C ASN A 269 8.11 -7.33 0.43
N GLY A 270 7.78 -8.26 -0.45
CA GLY A 270 6.51 -8.95 -0.40
C GLY A 270 6.02 -9.47 -1.74
N ILE A 271 4.80 -9.98 -1.73
CA ILE A 271 4.14 -10.52 -2.93
C ILE A 271 3.64 -9.35 -3.78
N MET A 272 3.94 -9.38 -5.07
CA MET A 272 3.43 -8.44 -6.06
C MET A 272 2.60 -9.17 -7.10
N ASN A 273 1.43 -8.60 -7.42
CA ASN A 273 0.60 -9.04 -8.53
C ASN A 273 1.05 -8.36 -9.81
N THR A 274 0.98 -9.09 -10.91
CA THR A 274 1.40 -8.63 -12.24
C THR A 274 0.20 -8.27 -13.10
N LEU A 275 0.45 -7.65 -14.25
CA LEU A 275 -0.58 -7.35 -15.26
C LEU A 275 -1.33 -8.61 -15.74
N ALA A 276 -0.69 -9.78 -15.64
CA ALA A 276 -1.30 -11.07 -16.03
C ALA A 276 -2.38 -11.58 -15.06
N THR A 277 -2.61 -10.90 -13.93
CA THR A 277 -3.55 -11.33 -12.90
C THR A 277 -5.00 -11.07 -13.33
N ASP A 278 -5.80 -12.14 -13.52
CA ASP A 278 -7.15 -12.06 -14.09
C ASP A 278 -8.28 -12.43 -13.11
N GLY A 279 -8.02 -12.34 -11.80
CA GLY A 279 -8.98 -12.67 -10.74
C GLY A 279 -9.20 -14.18 -10.53
N GLN A 280 -9.11 -15.00 -11.57
CA GLN A 280 -9.13 -16.47 -11.47
C GLN A 280 -7.74 -17.04 -11.19
N LYS A 281 -6.70 -16.47 -11.81
CA LYS A 281 -5.30 -16.85 -11.65
C LYS A 281 -4.50 -15.71 -11.05
N LYS A 282 -3.67 -16.04 -10.06
CA LYS A 282 -2.82 -15.10 -9.34
C LYS A 282 -1.41 -15.19 -9.87
N PHE A 283 -1.15 -14.42 -10.91
CA PHE A 283 0.17 -14.26 -11.49
C PHE A 283 1.00 -13.34 -10.60
N ASP A 284 1.64 -13.95 -9.61
CA ASP A 284 2.41 -13.27 -8.58
C ASP A 284 3.89 -13.69 -8.55
N PHE A 285 4.74 -12.78 -8.08
CA PHE A 285 6.11 -13.09 -7.63
C PHE A 285 6.41 -12.35 -6.32
N THR A 286 7.46 -12.76 -5.63
CA THR A 286 7.89 -12.12 -4.38
C THR A 286 9.12 -11.26 -4.61
N VAL A 287 9.05 -9.98 -4.23
CA VAL A 287 10.20 -9.08 -4.14
C VAL A 287 10.89 -9.29 -2.80
N GLN A 288 12.20 -9.51 -2.83
CA GLN A 288 13.03 -9.65 -1.63
C GLN A 288 14.40 -9.00 -1.83
N ASN A 289 14.88 -8.30 -0.81
CA ASN A 289 16.26 -7.83 -0.78
C ASN A 289 17.23 -8.99 -0.58
N ASP A 290 18.38 -8.86 -1.23
CA ASP A 290 19.57 -9.69 -1.02
C ASP A 290 20.78 -8.76 -0.86
N GLY A 291 21.09 -8.42 0.39
CA GLY A 291 22.08 -7.38 0.69
C GLY A 291 21.64 -6.00 0.17
N GLU A 292 22.44 -5.42 -0.73
CA GLU A 292 22.14 -4.14 -1.40
C GLU A 292 21.27 -4.29 -2.65
N ASP A 293 21.05 -5.53 -3.10
CA ASP A 293 20.35 -5.85 -4.33
C ASP A 293 18.89 -6.21 -4.08
N VAL A 294 18.07 -6.08 -5.13
CA VAL A 294 16.67 -6.50 -5.14
C VAL A 294 16.52 -7.74 -6.02
N THR A 295 15.86 -8.77 -5.47
CA THR A 295 15.59 -10.04 -6.16
C THR A 295 14.10 -10.28 -6.32
N LEU A 296 13.75 -10.92 -7.43
CA LEU A 296 12.39 -11.31 -7.81
C LEU A 296 12.30 -12.83 -7.81
N LYS A 297 11.47 -13.38 -6.93
CA LYS A 297 11.37 -14.82 -6.68
C LYS A 297 10.04 -15.35 -7.17
N THR A 298 10.08 -16.31 -8.10
CA THR A 298 8.99 -17.24 -8.37
C THR A 298 9.30 -18.59 -7.72
N ARG A 299 8.38 -19.55 -7.79
CA ARG A 299 8.58 -20.90 -7.24
C ARG A 299 9.81 -21.61 -7.82
N SER A 300 10.18 -21.29 -9.05
CA SER A 300 11.20 -22.03 -9.81
C SER A 300 12.46 -21.21 -10.09
N ILE A 301 12.39 -19.88 -10.04
CA ILE A 301 13.51 -18.99 -10.39
C ILE A 301 13.60 -17.81 -9.44
N THR A 302 14.84 -17.41 -9.14
CA THR A 302 15.17 -16.12 -8.52
C THR A 302 15.99 -15.30 -9.49
N ALA A 303 15.43 -14.19 -9.96
CA ALA A 303 16.11 -13.20 -10.80
C ALA A 303 16.57 -12.01 -9.95
N LYS A 304 17.65 -11.36 -10.34
CA LYS A 304 18.19 -10.16 -9.71
C LYS A 304 17.98 -8.96 -10.63
N ILE A 305 17.62 -7.82 -10.06
CA ILE A 305 17.64 -6.53 -10.76
C ILE A 305 19.11 -6.10 -10.94
N VAL A 306 19.53 -5.90 -12.18
CA VAL A 306 20.93 -5.61 -12.54
C VAL A 306 21.12 -4.23 -13.19
N GLY A 307 20.04 -3.48 -13.40
CA GLY A 307 20.10 -2.16 -14.00
C GLY A 307 18.75 -1.46 -14.00
N THR A 308 18.80 -0.14 -14.17
CA THR A 308 17.63 0.75 -14.24
C THR A 308 17.66 1.46 -15.58
N LEU A 309 16.58 1.32 -16.34
CA LEU A 309 16.39 1.94 -17.65
C LEU A 309 15.71 3.29 -17.51
N ILE A 310 14.66 3.32 -16.68
CA ILE A 310 13.93 4.52 -16.27
C ILE A 310 13.36 4.25 -14.88
N ASP A 311 13.34 5.27 -14.04
CA ASP A 311 12.70 5.25 -12.72
C ASP A 311 12.13 6.64 -12.46
N GLU A 312 11.09 6.99 -13.21
CA GLU A 312 10.44 8.30 -13.17
C GLU A 312 8.92 8.12 -13.25
N GLN A 313 8.14 8.81 -12.43
CA GLN A 313 6.68 8.63 -12.48
C GLN A 313 6.13 9.02 -13.87
N PRO A 314 5.23 8.22 -14.46
CA PRO A 314 4.57 7.04 -13.88
C PRO A 314 5.26 5.68 -14.21
N LEU A 315 6.42 5.66 -14.84
CA LEU A 315 7.05 4.45 -15.40
C LEU A 315 8.43 4.13 -14.79
N ALA A 316 8.55 2.92 -14.24
CA ALA A 316 9.84 2.33 -13.92
C ALA A 316 10.11 1.11 -14.81
N ILE A 317 11.32 0.99 -15.35
CA ILE A 317 11.77 -0.19 -16.08
C ILE A 317 13.14 -0.60 -15.54
N TYR A 318 13.24 -1.85 -15.09
CA TYR A 318 14.47 -2.44 -14.55
C TYR A 318 14.90 -3.64 -15.38
N THR A 319 16.20 -3.78 -15.63
CA THR A 319 16.73 -4.99 -16.27
C THR A 319 16.94 -6.10 -15.25
N ILE A 320 16.60 -7.34 -15.61
CA ILE A 320 16.81 -8.53 -14.77
C ILE A 320 17.70 -9.58 -15.45
N ASP A 321 18.49 -10.27 -14.65
CA ASP A 321 19.49 -11.25 -15.11
C ASP A 321 18.92 -12.60 -15.59
N LYS A 322 17.65 -12.89 -15.27
CA LYS A 322 16.98 -14.16 -15.58
C LYS A 322 15.52 -13.94 -15.96
N VAL A 323 15.01 -14.84 -16.79
CA VAL A 323 13.60 -14.87 -17.17
C VAL A 323 12.77 -15.47 -16.03
N LEU A 324 11.83 -14.70 -15.50
CA LEU A 324 10.89 -15.18 -14.49
C LEU A 324 9.93 -16.22 -15.07
N LEU A 325 9.53 -17.20 -14.26
CA LEU A 325 8.65 -18.30 -14.67
C LEU A 325 7.37 -18.32 -13.84
N PRO A 326 6.22 -17.95 -14.42
CA PRO A 326 4.91 -18.10 -13.78
C PRO A 326 4.57 -19.56 -13.50
N LYS A 327 4.11 -19.86 -12.29
CA LYS A 327 3.71 -21.22 -11.87
C LYS A 327 2.49 -21.74 -12.65
N GLU A 328 1.66 -20.82 -13.14
CA GLU A 328 0.44 -21.06 -13.94
C GLU A 328 0.77 -21.61 -15.32
N LEU A 329 1.93 -21.22 -15.87
CA LEU A 329 2.37 -21.58 -17.21
C LEU A 329 3.42 -22.69 -17.19
N PHE A 330 4.22 -22.73 -16.11
CA PHE A 330 5.34 -23.66 -15.97
C PHE A 330 5.19 -24.45 -14.67
N LYS A 331 4.73 -25.70 -14.79
CA LYS A 331 4.76 -26.64 -13.67
C LYS A 331 6.21 -26.92 -13.29
N ALA A 332 6.51 -26.86 -11.98
CA ALA A 332 7.80 -27.29 -11.48
C ALA A 332 8.01 -28.78 -11.82
N ALA A 333 9.24 -29.15 -12.18
CA ALA A 333 9.60 -30.57 -12.21
C ALA A 333 9.32 -31.17 -10.82
N PRO A 334 8.78 -32.40 -10.73
CA PRO A 334 8.64 -33.05 -9.44
C PRO A 334 10.03 -33.15 -8.80
N THR A 335 10.18 -32.60 -7.60
CA THR A 335 11.36 -32.81 -6.78
C THR A 335 11.55 -34.32 -6.64
N PRO A 336 12.74 -34.89 -6.90
CA PRO A 336 13.00 -36.28 -6.58
C PRO A 336 12.62 -36.50 -5.12
N ALA A 337 11.74 -37.46 -4.85
CA ALA A 337 11.40 -37.85 -3.50
C ALA A 337 12.71 -38.11 -2.75
N PRO A 338 12.89 -37.61 -1.51
CA PRO A 338 14.03 -37.97 -0.70
C PRO A 338 14.13 -39.50 -0.68
N ALA A 339 15.27 -40.02 -1.13
CA ALA A 339 15.53 -41.45 -1.08
C ALA A 339 15.28 -41.92 0.37
N PRO A 340 14.54 -43.03 0.59
CA PRO A 340 14.34 -43.57 1.92
C PRO A 340 15.69 -43.71 2.60
N ALA A 341 15.84 -43.07 3.76
CA ALA A 341 17.04 -43.25 4.57
C ALA A 341 17.19 -44.75 4.89
N PRO A 342 18.40 -45.32 4.79
CA PRO A 342 18.62 -46.73 5.08
C PRO A 342 18.17 -47.02 6.52
N GLU A 343 17.23 -47.96 6.65
CA GLU A 343 16.81 -48.50 7.94
C GLU A 343 18.02 -49.04 8.68
N LYS A 344 18.27 -48.50 9.88
CA LYS A 344 19.20 -49.12 10.81
C LYS A 344 18.63 -50.45 11.23
N GLU A 345 19.33 -51.52 10.89
CA GLU A 345 19.15 -52.83 11.50
C GLU A 345 19.24 -52.71 13.02
N VAL A 346 18.21 -53.18 13.72
CA VAL A 346 18.29 -53.52 15.14
C VAL A 346 18.01 -55.01 15.24
N ALA A 347 19.03 -55.73 15.68
CA ALA A 347 19.04 -57.18 15.85
C ALA A 347 18.12 -57.65 16.99
N ASP A 348 17.42 -58.76 16.70
CA ASP A 348 16.92 -59.87 17.53
C ASP A 348 17.57 -60.06 18.93
N ALA A 349 16.96 -60.60 20.00
CA ALA A 349 15.74 -61.40 20.31
C ALA A 349 15.59 -61.48 21.88
N PRO A 350 14.81 -62.38 22.56
CA PRO A 350 13.80 -63.35 22.11
C PRO A 350 12.48 -63.48 22.95
N LYS A 351 11.44 -63.93 22.22
CA LYS A 351 10.28 -64.84 22.52
C LYS A 351 9.81 -65.14 23.96
N SER A 352 8.48 -65.06 24.15
CA SER A 352 7.63 -66.24 24.46
C SER A 352 6.14 -65.97 24.16
N SER A 353 5.38 -67.06 24.04
CA SER A 353 4.16 -67.26 23.26
C SER A 353 2.86 -67.38 24.09
N LYS A 354 1.69 -67.03 23.51
CA LYS A 354 0.51 -67.91 23.19
C LYS A 354 -0.87 -67.22 23.34
N HIS A 355 -1.63 -67.34 22.25
CA HIS A 355 -3.08 -67.62 22.07
C HIS A 355 -4.23 -66.69 22.55
N LYS A 356 -5.03 -66.33 21.52
CA LYS A 356 -6.51 -66.38 21.34
C LYS A 356 -7.46 -65.49 22.18
N LYS A 357 -8.27 -64.71 21.42
CA LYS A 357 -9.59 -64.06 21.69
C LYS A 357 -10.63 -65.02 22.33
N PRO A 358 -11.84 -64.61 22.85
CA PRO A 358 -12.65 -63.41 22.54
C PRO A 358 -13.48 -62.76 23.71
N SER A 359 -14.29 -61.76 23.32
CA SER A 359 -15.41 -61.00 23.93
C SER A 359 -16.02 -61.25 25.33
N SER A 360 -16.49 -60.11 25.86
CA SER A 360 -17.77 -59.80 26.54
C SER A 360 -17.99 -60.07 28.05
N ASP A 361 -18.53 -59.01 28.68
CA ASP A 361 -19.51 -58.93 29.77
C ASP A 361 -19.12 -58.58 31.24
N VAL A 362 -19.55 -57.37 31.62
CA VAL A 362 -20.40 -56.97 32.77
C VAL A 362 -19.85 -56.98 34.23
N VAL A 363 -19.59 -55.74 34.72
CA VAL A 363 -19.85 -54.97 36.00
C VAL A 363 -20.69 -55.66 37.13
N PRO A 364 -20.80 -55.22 38.42
CA PRO A 364 -20.67 -53.87 39.02
C PRO A 364 -19.95 -53.82 40.41
N SER A 365 -19.79 -52.72 41.18
CA SER A 365 -20.63 -51.56 41.50
C SER A 365 -19.81 -50.53 42.30
N ASP A 366 -19.96 -49.22 42.03
CA ASP A 366 -20.52 -48.27 43.02
C ASP A 366 -20.85 -46.90 42.38
N SER A 367 -22.16 -46.71 42.13
CA SER A 367 -23.08 -45.66 42.60
C SER A 367 -22.67 -44.15 42.64
N PRO A 368 -23.63 -43.19 42.64
CA PRO A 368 -24.48 -42.80 41.50
C PRO A 368 -24.77 -41.27 41.37
N ALA A 369 -25.36 -40.90 40.22
CA ALA A 369 -26.39 -39.86 39.96
C ALA A 369 -26.05 -38.35 40.21
N ASP A 370 -26.54 -37.37 39.45
CA ASP A 370 -27.69 -37.30 38.54
C ASP A 370 -27.51 -36.15 37.49
N SER A 371 -28.08 -36.32 36.31
CA SER A 371 -28.40 -35.28 35.29
C SER A 371 -29.96 -35.11 35.30
N PRO A 372 -30.68 -34.30 34.49
CA PRO A 372 -30.32 -33.69 33.20
C PRO A 372 -30.99 -32.33 32.83
N ASP A 373 -30.67 -31.90 31.61
CA ASP A 373 -31.30 -30.99 30.62
C ASP A 373 -32.61 -30.24 30.90
N GLY A 374 -32.70 -29.03 30.34
CA GLY A 374 -33.95 -28.51 29.75
C GLY A 374 -34.24 -27.01 29.88
N ASP A 375 -34.17 -26.31 28.75
CA ASP A 375 -35.15 -25.33 28.24
C ASP A 375 -35.35 -23.87 28.78
N VAL A 376 -35.25 -22.96 27.80
CA VAL A 376 -35.94 -21.69 27.44
C VAL A 376 -36.60 -20.75 28.48
N ALA A 377 -36.32 -19.44 28.29
CA ALA A 377 -37.09 -18.20 28.59
C ALA A 377 -37.57 -17.99 30.06
N ASP A 378 -37.58 -16.80 30.66
CA ASP A 378 -38.09 -15.51 30.21
C ASP A 378 -37.61 -14.38 31.17
N GLN A 379 -37.88 -13.15 30.76
CA GLN A 379 -37.58 -11.85 31.35
C GLN A 379 -38.19 -11.59 32.74
N THR A 380 -37.51 -10.79 33.58
CA THR A 380 -37.96 -9.56 34.31
C THR A 380 -36.85 -9.12 35.26
N ALA A 381 -36.23 -7.95 35.08
CA ALA A 381 -36.61 -6.63 35.62
C ALA A 381 -36.59 -6.58 37.16
N ASP A 382 -35.58 -5.88 37.74
CA ASP A 382 -35.82 -4.60 38.42
C ASP A 382 -34.53 -4.01 39.03
N ASP A 383 -34.27 -2.75 38.63
CA ASP A 383 -33.90 -1.58 39.43
C ASP A 383 -32.93 -1.70 40.62
N ASN A 384 -31.78 -1.01 40.53
CA ASN A 384 -31.68 0.32 41.14
C ASN A 384 -30.33 1.05 40.93
N ALA A 385 -30.48 2.34 40.62
CA ALA A 385 -29.78 3.49 41.18
C ALA A 385 -28.25 3.65 41.01
N SER A 386 -27.90 4.52 40.04
CA SER A 386 -27.09 5.74 40.18
C SER A 386 -25.89 5.77 41.15
N VAL A 387 -24.69 6.11 40.64
CA VAL A 387 -23.95 7.34 41.01
C VAL A 387 -23.01 7.77 39.87
N THR A 388 -23.33 8.90 39.24
CA THR A 388 -22.39 9.75 38.50
C THR A 388 -21.43 10.43 39.48
N LEU A 389 -20.12 10.30 39.28
CA LEU A 389 -19.12 11.12 39.97
C LEU A 389 -18.14 11.73 38.96
N TYR A 390 -18.37 13.01 38.68
CA TYR A 390 -17.44 13.95 38.09
C TYR A 390 -16.21 14.08 39.00
N GLY A 391 -15.01 13.78 38.50
CA GLY A 391 -13.79 13.86 39.32
C GLY A 391 -12.47 13.94 38.54
N GLY A 392 -12.47 14.56 37.36
CA GLY A 392 -11.29 14.70 36.50
C GLY A 392 -10.74 16.13 36.47
N ARG A 393 -10.43 16.74 37.61
CA ARG A 393 -9.75 18.04 37.70
C ARG A 393 -9.27 18.28 39.13
N LEU A 394 -8.08 17.79 39.48
CA LEU A 394 -7.22 18.28 40.58
C LEU A 394 -5.96 17.38 40.80
N VAL A 395 -5.18 17.09 39.74
CA VAL A 395 -3.85 16.44 39.91
C VAL A 395 -2.71 17.23 39.23
N ALA A 396 -2.99 18.35 38.57
CA ALA A 396 -1.96 19.10 37.84
C ALA A 396 -1.23 20.19 38.65
N MET A 397 -1.46 20.34 39.96
CA MET A 397 -0.86 21.41 40.78
C MET A 397 -0.14 20.94 42.05
N VAL A 398 0.61 19.83 41.99
CA VAL A 398 1.57 19.49 43.08
C VAL A 398 2.97 19.11 42.56
N LEU A 399 3.15 18.88 41.26
CA LEU A 399 4.44 18.44 40.69
C LEU A 399 5.35 19.57 40.17
N SER A 400 4.99 20.84 40.38
CA SER A 400 5.78 21.98 39.89
C SER A 400 6.64 22.67 40.96
N LEU A 401 6.71 22.17 42.20
CA LEU A 401 7.49 22.82 43.27
C LEU A 401 8.63 21.98 43.87
N CYS A 402 8.90 20.77 43.37
CA CYS A 402 10.00 19.94 43.90
C CYS A 402 11.26 19.86 43.00
N SER A 403 11.28 20.52 41.83
CA SER A 403 12.47 20.54 40.95
C SER A 403 13.40 21.74 41.16
N GLY A 404 13.10 22.63 42.11
CA GLY A 404 13.90 23.83 42.40
C GLY A 404 14.91 23.70 43.55
N LEU A 405 14.92 22.58 44.30
CA LEU A 405 15.72 22.44 45.53
C LEU A 405 16.77 21.32 45.50
N LEU A 406 17.18 20.90 44.30
CA LEU A 406 18.25 19.90 44.09
C LEU A 406 19.42 20.43 43.25
N LEU A 407 19.51 21.76 43.10
CA LEU A 407 20.62 22.46 42.42
C LEU A 407 21.15 23.66 43.22
N LEU A 408 21.26 23.51 44.54
CA LEU A 408 22.09 24.38 45.40
C LEU A 408 22.81 23.55 46.46
#